data_AF-A0A538PBL9-F1
#
_entry.id   AF-A0A538PBL9-F1
#
_cell.length_a   1.000
_cell.length_b   1.000
_cell.length_c   1.000
_cell.angle_alpha   90.00
_cell.angle_beta   90.00
_cell.angle_gamma   90.00
#
_symmetry.space_group_name_H-M   'P 1'
#
loop_
_entity.id
_entity.type
_entity.pdbx_description
1 polymer ?
#
loop_
_entity_poly.entity_id
_entity_poly.type
_entity_poly.pdbx_seq_one_letter_code
_entity_poly.pdbx_strand_id
1 'polypeptide(L)'
;MTIIDKLASSLNRRDEVPNQKLAMQIVDRNDEKAVEELVGNLTNKDREIQSDCIKVLYEVGERKPALIAKYAGDFSSLLDSENNRLVWGGMAALDQIALADPNTIYGMLTK
;
A
#
# COMPACT_ATOMS: atom_id res chain seq x y z
N MET A 1 -7.65 -12.35 14.42
CA MET A 1 -6.98 -12.40 13.12
C MET A 1 -7.03 -11.02 12.53
N THR A 2 -5.87 -10.48 12.22
CA THR A 2 -5.64 -9.17 11.63
C THR A 2 -5.38 -9.35 10.13
N ILE A 3 -5.42 -8.28 9.33
CA ILE A 3 -5.11 -8.41 7.88
C ILE A 3 -3.66 -8.81 7.68
N ILE A 4 -2.76 -8.39 8.58
CA ILE A 4 -1.34 -8.69 8.51
C ILE A 4 -1.03 -10.19 8.69
N ASP A 5 -1.92 -10.96 9.33
CA ASP A 5 -1.78 -12.43 9.46
C ASP A 5 -1.83 -13.15 8.09
N LYS A 6 -2.28 -12.47 7.03
CA LYS A 6 -2.41 -13.01 5.67
C LYS A 6 -1.24 -12.63 4.74
N LEU A 7 -0.29 -11.83 5.21
CA LEU A 7 0.87 -11.41 4.43
C LEU A 7 1.82 -12.58 4.18
N ALA A 8 2.62 -12.50 3.11
CA ALA A 8 3.57 -13.56 2.75
C ALA A 8 4.53 -13.88 3.90
N SER A 9 5.12 -12.86 4.53
CA SER A 9 6.00 -12.97 5.69
C SER A 9 5.31 -13.65 6.89
N SER A 10 4.10 -13.22 7.25
CA SER A 10 3.30 -13.84 8.33
C SER A 10 2.96 -15.31 8.06
N LEU A 11 2.84 -15.69 6.78
CA LEU A 11 2.61 -17.06 6.34
C LEU A 11 3.91 -17.87 6.13
N ASN A 12 5.07 -17.32 6.48
CA ASN A 12 6.39 -17.90 6.23
C ASN A 12 6.63 -18.27 4.75
N ARG A 13 6.11 -17.47 3.83
CA ARG A 13 6.29 -17.61 2.39
C ARG A 13 7.30 -16.61 1.86
N ARG A 14 8.07 -17.02 0.86
CA ARG A 14 9.08 -16.19 0.19
C ARG A 14 8.63 -15.61 -1.15
N ASP A 15 7.42 -15.96 -1.58
CA ASP A 15 6.81 -15.48 -2.82
C ASP A 15 5.69 -14.48 -2.53
N GLU A 16 5.44 -13.61 -3.52
CA GLU A 16 4.49 -12.49 -3.41
C GLU A 16 3.02 -12.90 -3.63
N VAL A 17 2.75 -14.18 -3.95
CA VAL A 17 1.40 -14.65 -4.30
C VAL A 17 0.37 -14.39 -3.18
N PRO A 18 0.67 -14.55 -1.88
CA PRO A 18 -0.26 -14.20 -0.81
C PRO A 18 -0.66 -12.73 -0.85
N ASN A 19 0.30 -11.83 -1.03
CA ASN A 19 0.09 -10.38 -1.06
C ASN A 19 -0.78 -9.98 -2.27
N GLN A 20 -0.53 -10.57 -3.44
CA GLN A 20 -1.33 -10.34 -4.66
C GLN A 20 -2.78 -10.85 -4.50
N LYS A 21 -2.95 -12.04 -3.92
CA LYS A 21 -4.29 -12.58 -3.62
C LYS A 21 -5.03 -11.75 -2.59
N LEU A 22 -4.31 -11.24 -1.58
CA LEU A 22 -4.88 -10.38 -0.57
C LEU A 22 -5.36 -9.05 -1.17
N ALA A 23 -4.57 -8.44 -2.05
CA ALA A 23 -4.97 -7.23 -2.79
C ALA A 23 -6.27 -7.47 -3.59
N MET A 24 -6.36 -8.60 -4.31
CA MET A 24 -7.57 -8.98 -5.05
C MET A 24 -8.78 -9.14 -4.11
N GLN A 25 -8.62 -9.82 -2.98
CA GLN A 25 -9.69 -9.97 -1.99
C GLN A 25 -10.18 -8.63 -1.43
N ILE A 26 -9.26 -7.69 -1.17
CA ILE A 26 -9.58 -6.34 -0.69
C ILE A 26 -10.39 -5.57 -1.73
N VAL A 27 -9.96 -5.62 -3.00
CA VAL A 27 -10.63 -4.96 -4.12
C VAL A 27 -12.04 -5.51 -4.34
N ASP A 28 -12.18 -6.84 -4.38
CA ASP A 28 -13.46 -7.52 -4.61
C ASP A 28 -14.49 -7.17 -3.53
N ARG A 29 -14.03 -6.94 -2.30
CA ARG A 29 -14.87 -6.68 -1.14
C ARG A 29 -15.04 -5.20 -0.81
N ASN A 30 -14.29 -4.31 -1.47
CA ASN A 30 -14.18 -2.90 -1.06
C ASN A 30 -13.79 -2.77 0.42
N ASP A 31 -12.82 -3.56 0.86
CA ASP A 31 -12.47 -3.68 2.27
C ASP A 31 -11.59 -2.49 2.73
N GLU A 32 -12.23 -1.34 2.98
CA GLU A 32 -11.55 -0.14 3.44
C GLU A 32 -10.84 -0.32 4.78
N LYS A 33 -11.35 -1.20 5.65
CA LYS A 33 -10.74 -1.49 6.95
C LYS A 33 -9.42 -2.23 6.79
N ALA A 34 -9.37 -3.19 5.87
CA ALA A 34 -8.12 -3.87 5.52
C ALA A 34 -7.09 -2.89 4.96
N VAL A 35 -7.50 -1.95 4.10
CA VAL A 35 -6.60 -0.90 3.59
C VAL A 35 -6.06 -0.03 4.72
N GLU A 36 -6.94 0.45 5.61
CA GLU A 36 -6.57 1.26 6.77
C GLU A 36 -5.54 0.55 7.66
N GLU A 37 -5.77 -0.72 7.96
CA GLU A 37 -4.87 -1.53 8.77
C GLU A 37 -3.50 -1.73 8.09
N LEU A 38 -3.47 -1.97 6.77
CA LEU A 38 -2.23 -2.10 6.00
C LEU A 38 -1.43 -0.79 5.99
N VAL A 39 -2.11 0.36 5.79
CA VAL A 39 -1.48 1.68 5.83
C VAL A 39 -0.87 1.94 7.21
N GLY A 40 -1.61 1.63 8.28
CA GLY A 40 -1.10 1.75 9.66
C GLY A 40 0.14 0.89 9.94
N ASN A 41 0.38 -0.16 9.15
CA ASN A 41 1.54 -1.04 9.26
C ASN A 41 2.71 -0.68 8.32
N LEU A 42 2.62 0.41 7.54
CA LEU A 42 3.76 0.92 6.77
C LEU A 42 4.92 1.39 7.66
N THR A 43 4.65 1.72 8.93
CA THR A 43 5.64 2.09 9.95
C THR A 43 5.95 0.95 10.93
N ASN A 44 5.56 -0.30 10.60
CA ASN A 44 5.81 -1.46 11.46
C ASN A 44 7.31 -1.65 11.73
N LYS A 45 7.66 -2.14 12.93
CA LYS A 45 9.05 -2.43 13.29
C LYS A 45 9.67 -3.56 12.47
N ASP A 46 8.83 -4.48 11.99
CA ASP A 46 9.24 -5.57 11.10
C ASP A 46 9.26 -5.09 9.64
N ARG A 47 10.45 -5.08 9.04
CA ARG A 47 10.68 -4.65 7.66
C ARG A 47 10.02 -5.56 6.63
N GLU A 48 9.80 -6.83 6.93
CA GLU A 48 9.10 -7.76 6.05
C GLU A 48 7.60 -7.43 6.02
N ILE A 49 7.02 -7.13 7.19
CA ILE A 49 5.62 -6.67 7.29
C ILE A 49 5.44 -5.35 6.52
N GLN A 50 6.33 -4.36 6.70
CA GLN A 50 6.29 -3.12 5.94
C GLN A 50 6.30 -3.36 4.42
N SER A 51 7.22 -4.24 3.98
CA SER A 51 7.45 -4.60 2.58
C SER A 51 6.28 -5.33 1.94
N ASP A 52 5.59 -6.16 2.71
CA ASP A 52 4.37 -6.86 2.29
C ASP A 52 3.15 -5.93 2.31
N CYS A 53 3.03 -5.06 3.31
CA CYS A 53 1.96 -4.07 3.37
C CYS A 53 1.97 -3.15 2.15
N ILE A 54 3.13 -2.56 1.82
CA ILE A 54 3.21 -1.68 0.65
C ILE A 54 2.92 -2.43 -0.64
N LYS A 55 3.33 -3.71 -0.73
CA LYS A 55 3.05 -4.57 -1.88
C LYS A 55 1.55 -4.73 -2.11
N VAL A 56 0.82 -5.07 -1.04
CA VAL A 56 -0.63 -5.21 -1.13
C VAL A 56 -1.27 -3.88 -1.52
N LEU A 57 -0.84 -2.77 -0.91
CA LEU A 57 -1.43 -1.46 -1.14
C LEU A 57 -1.26 -0.94 -2.57
N TYR A 58 -0.08 -1.07 -3.17
CA TYR A 58 0.08 -0.61 -4.56
C TYR A 58 -0.65 -1.54 -5.55
N GLU A 59 -0.76 -2.85 -5.28
CA GLU A 59 -1.57 -3.78 -6.10
C GLU A 59 -3.08 -3.46 -5.97
N VAL A 60 -3.54 -3.02 -4.79
CA VAL A 60 -4.90 -2.48 -4.62
C VAL A 60 -5.04 -1.19 -5.44
N GLY A 61 -4.03 -0.32 -5.41
CA GLY A 61 -3.96 0.91 -6.21
C GLY A 61 -4.13 0.65 -7.70
N GLU A 62 -3.35 -0.27 -8.28
CA GLU A 62 -3.40 -0.64 -9.70
C GLU A 62 -4.80 -1.12 -10.15
N ARG A 63 -5.58 -1.71 -9.24
CA ARG A 63 -6.90 -2.27 -9.55
C ARG A 63 -8.04 -1.32 -9.22
N LYS A 64 -7.92 -0.58 -8.12
CA LYS A 64 -8.95 0.31 -7.60
C LYS A 64 -8.33 1.47 -6.80
N PRO A 65 -7.78 2.49 -7.49
CA PRO A 65 -7.09 3.61 -6.85
C PRO A 65 -7.93 4.34 -5.80
N ALA A 66 -9.25 4.40 -5.99
CA ALA A 66 -10.18 5.04 -5.07
C ALA A 66 -10.13 4.48 -3.63
N LEU A 67 -9.74 3.21 -3.44
CA LEU A 67 -9.59 2.63 -2.10
C LEU A 67 -8.38 3.16 -1.34
N ILE A 68 -7.35 3.63 -2.05
CA ILE A 68 -6.09 4.10 -1.47
C ILE A 68 -5.91 5.62 -1.54
N ALA A 69 -6.73 6.32 -2.33
CA ALA A 69 -6.57 7.75 -2.62
C ALA A 69 -6.51 8.64 -1.37
N LYS A 70 -7.32 8.35 -0.34
CA LYS A 70 -7.33 9.11 0.92
C LYS A 70 -6.01 9.03 1.71
N TYR A 71 -5.14 8.06 1.38
CA TYR A 71 -3.84 7.83 2.01
C TYR A 71 -2.66 8.37 1.19
N ALA A 72 -2.90 9.25 0.21
CA ALA A 72 -1.85 9.85 -0.59
C ALA A 72 -0.73 10.50 0.28
N GLY A 73 -1.08 11.10 1.42
CA GLY A 73 -0.10 11.66 2.35
C GLY A 73 0.78 10.60 3.01
N ASP A 74 0.22 9.44 3.37
CA ASP A 74 0.97 8.32 3.92
C ASP A 74 1.96 7.76 2.88
N PHE A 75 1.52 7.59 1.62
CA PHE A 75 2.42 7.15 0.54
C PHE A 75 3.50 8.18 0.22
N SER A 76 3.18 9.47 0.23
CA SER A 76 4.17 10.54 0.04
C SER A 76 5.23 10.51 1.13
N SER A 77 4.87 10.21 2.37
CA SER A 77 5.82 10.11 3.48
C SER A 77 6.81 8.94 3.31
N LEU A 78 6.47 7.93 2.49
CA LEU A 78 7.39 6.82 2.19
C LEU A 78 8.54 7.23 1.28
N LEU A 79 8.44 8.35 0.57
CA LEU A 79 9.48 8.82 -0.36
C LEU A 79 10.77 9.21 0.37
N ASP A 80 10.67 9.54 1.66
CA ASP A 80 11.79 9.86 2.54
C ASP A 80 12.35 8.61 3.28
N SER A 81 11.84 7.41 2.97
CA SER A 81 12.25 6.19 3.65
C SER A 81 13.64 5.71 3.23
N GLU A 82 14.42 5.20 4.18
CA GLU A 82 15.67 4.45 3.89
C GLU A 82 15.40 3.06 3.29
N ASN A 83 14.15 2.58 3.32
CA ASN A 83 13.77 1.32 2.70
C ASN A 83 13.33 1.56 1.26
N ASN A 84 14.20 1.25 0.29
CA ASN A 84 13.92 1.42 -1.14
C ASN A 84 12.63 0.75 -1.61
N ARG A 85 12.20 -0.35 -0.97
CA ARG A 85 10.94 -1.00 -1.32
C ARG A 85 9.72 -0.15 -0.95
N LEU A 86 9.80 0.57 0.17
CA LEU A 86 8.75 1.53 0.56
C LEU A 86 8.74 2.75 -0.36
N VAL A 87 9.91 3.27 -0.72
CA VAL A 87 10.02 4.39 -1.68
C VAL A 87 9.39 4.00 -3.02
N TRP A 88 9.78 2.87 -3.61
CA TRP A 88 9.26 2.42 -4.90
C TRP A 88 7.76 2.09 -4.84
N GLY A 89 7.32 1.40 -3.79
CA GLY A 89 5.91 1.08 -3.61
C GLY A 89 5.04 2.31 -3.34
N GLY A 90 5.57 3.30 -2.61
CA GLY A 90 4.92 4.60 -2.41
C GLY A 90 4.75 5.36 -3.72
N MET A 91 5.80 5.41 -4.56
CA MET A 91 5.71 6.00 -5.91
C MET A 91 4.66 5.29 -6.78
N ALA A 92 4.63 3.95 -6.76
CA ALA A 92 3.64 3.18 -7.52
C ALA A 92 2.20 3.47 -7.05
N ALA A 93 1.97 3.55 -5.74
CA ALA A 93 0.66 3.92 -5.20
C ALA A 93 0.26 5.34 -5.60
N LEU A 94 1.17 6.32 -5.49
CA LEU A 94 0.94 7.71 -5.87
C LEU A 94 0.64 7.88 -7.36
N ASP A 95 1.34 7.14 -8.23
CA ASP A 95 1.08 7.12 -9.68
C ASP A 95 -0.36 6.69 -9.98
N GLN A 96 -0.83 5.62 -9.34
CA GLN A 96 -2.21 5.16 -9.50
C GLN A 96 -3.23 6.15 -8.93
N ILE A 97 -2.90 6.81 -7.82
CA ILE A 97 -3.74 7.88 -7.27
C ILE A 97 -3.78 9.08 -8.21
N ALA A 98 -2.67 9.46 -8.85
CA ALA A 98 -2.61 10.60 -9.78
C ALA A 98 -3.58 10.42 -10.96
N LEU A 99 -3.79 9.18 -11.42
CA LEU A 99 -4.76 8.86 -12.47
C LEU A 99 -6.22 9.04 -12.01
N ALA A 100 -6.50 8.87 -10.72
CA ALA A 100 -7.86 8.94 -10.17
C ALA A 100 -8.19 10.31 -9.54
N ASP A 101 -7.23 10.94 -8.88
CA ASP A 101 -7.32 12.23 -8.21
C ASP A 101 -6.03 13.05 -8.41
N PRO A 102 -5.85 13.62 -9.62
CA PRO A 102 -4.65 14.40 -9.95
C PRO A 102 -4.52 15.68 -9.12
N ASN A 103 -5.63 16.24 -8.62
CA ASN A 103 -5.60 17.48 -7.83
C ASN A 103 -4.94 17.26 -6.48
N THR A 104 -5.23 16.13 -5.83
CA THR A 104 -4.58 15.76 -4.56
C THR A 104 -3.07 15.63 -4.74
N ILE A 105 -2.61 14.92 -5.77
CA ILE A 105 -1.18 14.75 -6.05
C ILE A 105 -0.52 16.08 -6.44
N TYR A 106 -1.16 16.89 -7.29
CA TYR A 106 -0.64 18.19 -7.67
C TYR A 106 -0.49 19.13 -6.46
N GLY A 107 -1.43 19.09 -5.50
CA GLY A 107 -1.37 19.87 -4.27
C GLY A 107 -0.23 19.48 -3.32
N MET A 108 0.34 18.27 -3.48
CA MET A 108 1.49 17.79 -2.70
C MET A 108 2.84 18.23 -3.27
N LEU A 109 2.89 18.63 -4.54
CA LEU A 109 4.13 19.11 -5.16
C LEU A 109 4.48 20.46 -4.53
N THR A 110 5.65 20.54 -3.90
CA THR A 110 6.20 21.82 -3.43
C THR A 110 6.48 22.72 -4.63
N LYS A 111 6.24 24.02 -4.45
CA LYS A 111 6.62 25.05 -5.42
C LYS A 111 8.13 25.28 -5.42
#